data_AF-A0A3C1ZIP7-F1
#
_entry.id   AF-A0A3C1ZIP7-F1
#
_cell.length_a   1.000
_cell.length_b   1.000
_cell.length_c   1.000
_cell.angle_alpha   90.00
_cell.angle_beta   90.00
_cell.angle_gamma   90.00
#
_symmetry.space_group_name_H-M   'P 1'
#
loop_
_entity.id
_entity.type
_entity.pdbx_description
1 polymer ?
#
loop_
_entity_poly.entity_id
_entity_poly.type
_entity_poly.pdbx_seq_one_letter_code
_entity_poly.pdbx_strand_id
1 'polypeptide(L)'
;MLNYKICVEHGLPLHPSVYYELKEARKYKIDHGLPAVENANRLYRESILLARKALDMGGEFPARGVEFLRKLPRELKNFIYTGIRDTYTWRGSEPTLLLRLAEMLRREYGPELILAAAHGAIMPALLLAEFLDTPLYFIRFSMFKRHDEEPIISFSDKAWLSDFSSKRVILYDEDVAGGRTLELFSRRISPLFGQTKTACSIRHAGSSIRPDYTGLTW
;
A
#
# COMPACT_ATOMS: atom_id res chain seq x y z
N MET A 1 4.15 1.43 -9.97
CA MET A 1 3.94 2.87 -9.65
C MET A 1 4.48 3.27 -8.28
N LEU A 2 4.15 2.58 -7.18
CA LEU A 2 4.67 2.92 -5.84
C LEU A 2 6.20 3.09 -5.82
N ASN A 3 6.94 2.13 -6.38
CA ASN A 3 8.40 2.22 -6.47
C ASN A 3 8.86 3.44 -7.29
N TYR A 4 8.19 3.74 -8.40
CA TYR A 4 8.53 4.91 -9.22
C TYR A 4 8.34 6.22 -8.46
N LYS A 5 7.22 6.38 -7.75
CA LYS A 5 6.98 7.53 -6.87
C LYS A 5 8.14 7.69 -5.86
N ILE A 6 8.50 6.62 -5.16
CA ILE A 6 9.58 6.63 -4.17
C ILE A 6 10.91 7.01 -4.83
N CYS A 7 11.20 6.46 -6.02
CA CYS A 7 12.44 6.81 -6.72
C CYS A 7 12.52 8.30 -7.03
N VAL A 8 11.44 8.87 -7.58
CA VAL A 8 11.38 10.30 -7.91
C VAL A 8 11.47 11.18 -6.67
N GLU A 9 10.77 10.83 -5.58
CA GLU A 9 10.74 11.63 -4.35
C GLU A 9 12.05 11.62 -3.57
N HIS A 10 12.81 10.51 -3.66
CA HIS A 10 14.04 10.32 -2.90
C HIS A 10 15.30 10.44 -3.77
N GLY A 11 15.17 10.88 -5.02
CA GLY A 11 16.30 11.07 -5.94
C GLY A 11 17.04 9.78 -6.28
N LEU A 12 16.32 8.65 -6.30
CA LEU A 12 16.87 7.33 -6.57
C LEU A 12 16.69 6.96 -8.04
N PRO A 13 17.62 6.21 -8.63
CA PRO A 13 17.39 5.62 -9.94
C PRO A 13 16.22 4.61 -9.90
N LEU A 14 15.53 4.47 -11.03
CA LEU A 14 14.52 3.44 -11.20
C LEU A 14 15.18 2.18 -11.77
N HIS A 15 15.04 1.04 -11.08
CA HIS A 15 15.58 -0.24 -11.53
C HIS A 15 14.51 -1.34 -11.56
N PRO A 16 14.47 -2.21 -12.58
CA PRO A 16 13.45 -3.27 -12.72
C PRO A 16 13.46 -4.31 -11.60
N SER A 17 14.65 -4.64 -11.11
CA SER A 17 14.87 -5.70 -10.11
C SER A 17 15.45 -5.20 -8.78
N VAL A 18 16.00 -3.99 -8.73
CA VAL A 18 16.72 -3.48 -7.55
C VAL A 18 15.84 -2.47 -6.85
N TYR A 19 15.65 -2.72 -5.56
CA TYR A 19 14.97 -1.80 -4.67
C TYR A 19 16.04 -1.13 -3.85
N TYR A 20 16.26 0.15 -4.12
CA TYR A 20 17.20 0.92 -3.33
C TYR A 20 16.65 1.08 -1.92
N GLU A 21 17.53 0.87 -0.95
CA GLU A 21 17.28 1.19 0.44
C GLU A 21 17.44 2.71 0.60
N LEU A 22 16.58 3.35 1.40
CA LEU A 22 16.66 4.81 1.59
C LEU A 22 18.00 5.26 2.18
N LYS A 23 18.68 4.42 2.96
CA LYS A 23 20.04 4.71 3.45
C LYS A 23 21.06 4.83 2.32
N GLU A 24 20.85 4.13 1.21
CA GLU A 24 21.65 4.26 0.00
C GLU A 24 21.27 5.47 -0.84
N ALA A 25 20.11 6.09 -0.60
CA ALA A 25 19.71 7.31 -1.29
C ALA A 25 20.74 8.42 -1.15
N ARG A 26 21.52 8.47 -0.05
CA ARG A 26 22.60 9.46 0.07
C ARG A 26 23.68 9.35 -1.02
N LYS A 27 23.83 8.18 -1.64
CA LYS A 27 24.75 7.93 -2.77
C LYS A 27 24.19 8.49 -4.09
N TYR A 28 22.89 8.76 -4.17
CA TYR A 28 22.17 9.20 -5.36
C TYR A 28 21.51 10.56 -5.09
N LYS A 29 21.85 11.59 -5.87
CA LYS A 29 21.20 12.91 -5.76
C LYS A 29 20.64 13.32 -7.11
N ILE A 30 19.72 12.52 -7.63
CA ILE A 30 19.02 12.85 -8.87
C ILE A 30 17.95 13.89 -8.53
N ASP A 31 18.12 15.12 -9.01
CA ASP A 31 17.07 16.14 -8.91
C ASP A 31 16.07 15.94 -10.05
N HIS A 32 14.86 15.52 -9.69
CA HIS A 32 13.76 15.34 -10.64
C HIS A 32 12.92 16.63 -10.79
N GLY A 33 13.06 17.60 -9.90
CA GLY A 33 12.23 18.80 -9.84
C GLY A 33 10.80 18.56 -9.33
N LEU A 34 10.19 19.63 -8.80
CA LEU A 34 8.82 19.59 -8.25
C LEU A 34 7.75 19.07 -9.24
N PRO A 35 7.75 19.44 -10.54
CA PRO A 35 6.74 18.94 -11.48
C PRO A 35 6.78 17.43 -11.67
N ALA A 36 7.97 16.81 -11.64
CA ALA A 36 8.10 15.37 -11.75
C ALA A 36 7.60 14.67 -10.48
N VAL A 37 7.91 15.22 -9.30
CA VAL A 37 7.42 14.73 -8.01
C VAL A 37 5.89 14.77 -7.96
N GLU A 38 5.28 15.89 -8.37
CA GLU A 38 3.83 16.03 -8.42
C GLU A 38 3.20 15.01 -9.40
N ASN A 39 3.76 14.90 -10.60
CA ASN A 39 3.29 13.95 -11.59
C ASN A 39 3.40 12.48 -11.12
N ALA A 40 4.50 12.11 -10.46
CA ALA A 40 4.69 10.77 -9.93
C ALA A 40 3.65 10.44 -8.84
N ASN A 41 3.35 11.38 -7.96
CA ASN A 41 2.30 11.26 -6.94
C ASN A 41 0.90 11.15 -7.55
N ARG A 42 0.61 11.93 -8.59
CA ARG A 42 -0.67 11.83 -9.34
C ARG A 42 -0.81 10.47 -10.02
N LEU A 43 0.18 10.03 -10.78
CA LEU A 43 0.17 8.72 -11.45
C LEU A 43 0.08 7.56 -10.46
N TYR A 44 0.71 7.69 -9.28
CA TYR A 44 0.59 6.69 -8.23
C TYR A 44 -0.86 6.57 -7.74
N ARG A 45 -1.52 7.68 -7.41
CA ARG A 45 -2.94 7.67 -7.00
C ARG A 45 -3.87 7.18 -8.11
N GLU A 46 -3.68 7.65 -9.34
CA GLU A 46 -4.42 7.17 -10.52
C GLU A 46 -4.25 5.64 -10.70
N SER A 47 -3.07 5.08 -10.41
CA SER A 47 -2.83 3.64 -10.52
C SER A 47 -3.59 2.80 -9.50
N ILE A 48 -3.83 3.32 -8.29
CA ILE A 48 -4.69 2.64 -7.30
C ILE A 48 -6.12 2.60 -7.83
N LEU A 49 -6.64 3.73 -8.31
CA LEU A 49 -8.00 3.80 -8.86
C LEU A 49 -8.17 2.90 -10.10
N LEU A 50 -7.16 2.82 -10.96
CA LEU A 50 -7.17 1.92 -12.10
C LEU A 50 -7.15 0.44 -11.67
N ALA A 51 -6.34 0.08 -10.68
CA ALA A 51 -6.29 -1.29 -10.15
C ALA A 51 -7.63 -1.69 -9.52
N ARG A 52 -8.26 -0.78 -8.77
CA ARG A 52 -9.61 -0.91 -8.25
C ARG A 52 -10.64 -1.18 -9.36
N LYS A 53 -10.60 -0.41 -10.45
CA LYS A 53 -11.45 -0.63 -11.62
C LYS A 53 -11.22 -1.94 -12.37
N ALA A 54 -10.04 -2.53 -12.26
CA ALA A 54 -9.79 -3.86 -12.81
C ALA A 54 -10.57 -4.96 -12.06
N LEU A 55 -10.83 -4.76 -10.76
CA LEU A 55 -11.56 -5.72 -9.91
C LEU A 55 -13.08 -5.64 -10.11
N ASP A 56 -13.58 -4.46 -10.41
CA ASP A 56 -15.01 -4.18 -10.69
C ASP A 56 -15.53 -4.97 -11.93
N MET A 57 -14.63 -5.52 -12.76
CA MET A 57 -14.93 -6.20 -14.04
C MET A 57 -15.85 -5.40 -14.99
N GLY A 58 -16.08 -4.12 -14.71
CA GLY A 58 -16.85 -3.22 -15.54
C GLY A 58 -16.15 -2.90 -16.87
N GLY A 59 -16.92 -2.42 -17.83
CA GLY A 59 -16.42 -2.13 -19.18
C GLY A 59 -15.44 -0.95 -19.30
N GLU A 60 -15.23 -0.16 -18.23
CA GLU A 60 -14.39 1.05 -18.28
C GLU A 60 -12.88 0.77 -18.17
N PHE A 61 -12.48 -0.37 -17.58
CA PHE A 61 -11.06 -0.64 -17.31
C PHE A 61 -10.19 -0.60 -18.58
N PRO A 62 -10.57 -1.23 -19.72
CA PRO A 62 -9.74 -1.18 -20.94
C PRO A 62 -9.47 0.25 -21.43
N ALA A 63 -10.49 1.11 -21.46
CA ALA A 63 -10.36 2.49 -21.91
C ALA A 63 -9.47 3.32 -20.97
N ARG A 64 -9.70 3.22 -19.66
CA ARG A 64 -8.89 3.90 -18.64
C ARG A 64 -7.45 3.40 -18.62
N GLY A 65 -7.23 2.11 -18.87
CA GLY A 65 -5.91 1.50 -18.97
C GLY A 65 -5.10 2.09 -20.12
N VAL A 66 -5.69 2.23 -21.30
CA VAL A 66 -5.04 2.88 -22.46
C VAL A 66 -4.69 4.34 -22.16
N GLU A 67 -5.61 5.08 -21.54
CA GLU A 67 -5.36 6.48 -21.15
C GLU A 67 -4.20 6.58 -20.15
N PHE A 68 -4.20 5.72 -19.12
CA PHE A 68 -3.15 5.69 -18.11
C PHE A 68 -1.78 5.38 -18.71
N LEU A 69 -1.69 4.40 -19.61
CA LEU A 69 -0.45 4.04 -20.31
C LEU A 69 0.13 5.21 -21.13
N ARG A 70 -0.72 6.07 -21.70
CA ARG A 70 -0.27 7.27 -22.44
C ARG A 70 0.40 8.30 -21.52
N LYS A 71 -0.02 8.37 -20.25
CA LYS A 71 0.54 9.30 -19.25
C LYS A 71 1.84 8.79 -18.62
N LEU A 72 2.19 7.52 -18.81
CA LEU A 72 3.38 6.95 -18.20
C LEU A 72 4.68 7.54 -18.79
N PRO A 73 5.67 7.86 -17.93
CA PRO A 73 7.04 8.11 -18.34
C PRO A 73 7.60 7.00 -19.23
N ARG A 74 8.52 7.34 -20.13
CA ARG A 74 9.07 6.40 -21.12
C ARG A 74 9.74 5.20 -20.45
N GLU A 75 10.43 5.43 -19.34
CA GLU A 75 11.14 4.40 -18.56
C GLU A 75 10.18 3.35 -17.99
N LEU A 76 8.91 3.70 -17.77
CA LEU A 76 7.89 2.79 -17.23
C LEU A 76 7.13 2.00 -18.29
N LYS A 77 7.11 2.45 -19.55
CA LYS A 77 6.31 1.80 -20.61
C LYS A 77 6.74 0.36 -20.87
N ASN A 78 8.04 0.09 -20.76
CA ASN A 78 8.62 -1.25 -20.95
C ASN A 78 9.13 -1.84 -19.63
N PHE A 79 8.72 -1.28 -18.49
CA PHE A 79 9.21 -1.71 -17.19
C PHE A 79 8.55 -3.03 -16.80
N ILE A 80 9.34 -4.09 -16.75
CA ILE A 80 8.91 -5.39 -16.25
C ILE A 80 9.34 -5.52 -14.80
N TYR A 81 8.36 -5.55 -13.91
CA TYR A 81 8.63 -5.78 -12.49
C TYR A 81 8.91 -7.28 -12.24
N THR A 82 10.07 -7.57 -11.66
CA THR A 82 10.43 -8.92 -11.20
C THR A 82 10.45 -8.96 -9.66
N GLY A 83 9.43 -9.56 -9.05
CA GLY A 83 9.33 -9.74 -7.61
C GLY A 83 9.56 -11.20 -7.17
N ILE A 84 9.91 -11.39 -5.91
CA ILE A 84 9.95 -12.72 -5.28
C ILE A 84 8.50 -13.20 -5.15
N ARG A 85 8.21 -14.43 -5.59
CA ARG A 85 6.89 -15.05 -5.38
C ARG A 85 6.69 -15.29 -3.89
N ASP A 86 5.54 -14.87 -3.38
CA ASP A 86 5.17 -15.05 -1.98
C ASP A 86 3.78 -15.68 -1.90
N THR A 87 3.70 -16.85 -1.26
CA THR A 87 2.47 -17.60 -1.06
C THR A 87 1.52 -16.93 -0.07
N TYR A 88 2.05 -16.19 0.92
CA TYR A 88 1.23 -15.57 1.96
C TYR A 88 0.46 -14.36 1.45
N THR A 89 1.06 -13.56 0.56
CA THR A 89 0.35 -12.49 -0.15
C THR A 89 -0.93 -13.00 -0.85
N TRP A 90 -0.85 -14.15 -1.52
CA TRP A 90 -2.01 -14.74 -2.20
C TRP A 90 -3.01 -15.35 -1.23
N ARG A 91 -2.54 -16.03 -0.17
CA ARG A 91 -3.43 -16.57 0.87
C ARG A 91 -4.18 -15.48 1.64
N GLY A 92 -3.51 -14.39 1.97
CA GLY A 92 -4.14 -13.22 2.59
C GLY A 92 -5.15 -12.52 1.67
N SER A 93 -5.12 -12.80 0.36
CA SER A 93 -6.06 -12.28 -0.64
C SER A 93 -7.27 -13.18 -0.87
N GLU A 94 -7.47 -14.22 -0.06
CA GLU A 94 -8.62 -15.11 -0.20
C GLU A 94 -9.94 -14.32 0.03
N PRO A 95 -10.87 -14.32 -0.94
CA PRO A 95 -12.06 -13.47 -0.86
C PRO A 95 -12.97 -13.74 0.34
N THR A 96 -13.20 -14.99 0.75
CA THR A 96 -14.10 -15.29 1.88
C THR A 96 -13.55 -14.76 3.21
N LEU A 97 -12.23 -14.81 3.39
CA LEU A 97 -11.54 -14.21 4.52
C LEU A 97 -11.74 -12.68 4.52
N LEU A 98 -11.49 -12.03 3.40
CA LEU A 98 -11.60 -10.58 3.29
C LEU A 98 -13.04 -10.08 3.41
N LEU A 99 -14.03 -10.84 2.93
CA LEU A 99 -15.45 -10.54 3.13
C LEU A 99 -15.82 -10.56 4.62
N ARG A 100 -15.40 -11.58 5.38
CA ARG A 100 -15.60 -11.62 6.84
C ARG A 100 -14.96 -10.42 7.53
N LEU A 101 -13.71 -10.09 7.14
CA LEU A 101 -13.02 -8.91 7.68
C LEU A 101 -13.78 -7.61 7.35
N ALA A 102 -14.24 -7.46 6.11
CA ALA A 102 -15.03 -6.31 5.68
C ALA A 102 -16.34 -6.17 6.48
N GLU A 103 -17.06 -7.27 6.72
CA GLU A 103 -18.29 -7.24 7.52
C GLU A 103 -18.04 -6.79 8.96
N MET A 104 -16.99 -7.29 9.60
CA MET A 104 -16.61 -6.87 10.96
C MET A 104 -16.26 -5.37 10.99
N LEU A 105 -15.41 -4.93 10.06
CA LEU A 105 -15.00 -3.53 9.96
C LEU A 105 -16.20 -2.61 9.71
N ARG A 106 -17.11 -2.98 8.80
CA ARG A 106 -18.31 -2.19 8.50
C ARG A 106 -19.21 -2.05 9.72
N ARG A 107 -19.41 -3.13 10.48
CA ARG A 107 -20.30 -3.15 11.66
C ARG A 107 -19.73 -2.37 12.84
N GLU A 108 -18.42 -2.48 13.08
CA GLU A 108 -17.83 -2.07 14.36
C GLU A 108 -17.04 -0.77 14.29
N TYR A 109 -16.47 -0.44 13.13
CA TYR A 109 -15.58 0.71 12.99
C TYR A 109 -15.97 1.66 11.87
N GLY A 110 -16.50 1.16 10.75
CA GLY A 110 -16.85 1.95 9.57
C GLY A 110 -15.67 2.81 9.09
N PRO A 111 -14.57 2.20 8.62
CA PRO A 111 -13.38 2.95 8.23
C PRO A 111 -13.65 3.88 7.04
N GLU A 112 -12.98 5.02 7.03
CA GLU A 112 -13.03 6.03 5.97
C GLU A 112 -11.74 6.05 5.13
N LEU A 113 -10.71 5.30 5.55
CA LEU A 113 -9.48 5.05 4.81
C LEU A 113 -8.88 3.70 5.23
N ILE A 114 -8.36 2.96 4.25
CA ILE A 114 -7.43 1.86 4.48
C ILE A 114 -6.02 2.34 4.08
N LEU A 115 -5.08 2.29 5.03
CA LEU A 115 -3.67 2.53 4.78
C LEU A 115 -2.91 1.20 4.94
N ALA A 116 -2.39 0.67 3.84
CA ALA A 116 -1.82 -0.67 3.80
C ALA A 116 -0.29 -0.68 3.63
N ALA A 117 0.38 -1.61 4.31
CA ALA A 117 1.82 -1.84 4.24
C ALA A 117 2.19 -2.63 2.97
N ALA A 118 2.64 -1.93 1.93
CA ALA A 118 3.10 -2.57 0.70
C ALA A 118 4.46 -3.26 0.91
N HIS A 119 4.73 -4.43 0.30
CA HIS A 119 4.12 -4.89 -0.95
C HIS A 119 3.18 -6.08 -0.79
N GLY A 120 3.24 -6.79 0.33
CA GLY A 120 2.41 -7.97 0.56
C GLY A 120 0.92 -7.62 0.65
N ALA A 121 0.62 -6.46 1.24
CA ALA A 121 -0.76 -6.03 1.42
C ALA A 121 -1.42 -5.48 0.15
N ILE A 122 -0.73 -5.41 -1.00
CA ILE A 122 -1.27 -4.76 -2.21
C ILE A 122 -2.58 -5.40 -2.69
N MET A 123 -2.54 -6.69 -3.03
CA MET A 123 -3.73 -7.40 -3.52
C MET A 123 -4.84 -7.52 -2.46
N PRO A 124 -4.55 -7.91 -1.20
CA PRO A 124 -5.61 -8.10 -0.24
C PRO A 124 -6.24 -6.78 0.23
N ALA A 125 -5.47 -5.68 0.32
CA ALA A 125 -6.04 -4.38 0.63
C ALA A 125 -6.86 -3.79 -0.53
N LEU A 126 -6.50 -4.08 -1.79
CA LEU A 126 -7.33 -3.71 -2.95
C LEU A 126 -8.71 -4.37 -2.85
N LEU A 127 -8.74 -5.69 -2.65
CA LEU A 127 -9.99 -6.43 -2.49
C LEU A 127 -10.79 -5.96 -1.27
N LEU A 128 -10.12 -5.76 -0.12
CA LEU A 128 -10.78 -5.26 1.09
C LEU A 128 -11.40 -3.87 0.89
N ALA A 129 -10.68 -2.97 0.19
CA ALA A 129 -11.17 -1.64 -0.14
C ALA A 129 -12.39 -1.67 -1.06
N GLU A 130 -12.45 -2.61 -2.00
CA GLU A 130 -13.66 -2.82 -2.82
C GLU A 130 -14.84 -3.32 -1.98
N PHE A 131 -14.62 -4.33 -1.12
CA PHE A 131 -15.70 -4.84 -0.28
C PHE A 131 -16.26 -3.81 0.70
N LEU A 132 -15.43 -2.86 1.13
CA LEU A 132 -15.81 -1.78 2.05
C LEU A 132 -16.25 -0.49 1.34
N ASP A 133 -16.08 -0.40 0.02
CA ASP A 133 -16.18 0.85 -0.76
C ASP A 133 -15.45 2.03 -0.08
N THR A 134 -14.19 1.80 0.30
CA THR A 134 -13.40 2.74 1.11
C THR A 134 -12.16 3.20 0.34
N PRO A 135 -11.73 4.47 0.47
CA PRO A 135 -10.43 4.91 -0.04
C PRO A 135 -9.27 4.02 0.42
N LEU A 136 -8.28 3.86 -0.44
CA LEU A 136 -7.10 3.03 -0.21
C LEU A 136 -5.84 3.78 -0.56
N TYR A 137 -4.82 3.66 0.29
CA TYR A 137 -3.49 4.17 0.02
C TYR A 137 -2.43 3.18 0.53
N PHE A 138 -1.28 3.12 -0.14
CA PHE A 138 -0.19 2.25 0.26
C PHE A 138 1.04 3.03 0.70
N ILE A 139 1.66 2.56 1.76
CA ILE A 139 2.98 3.00 2.17
C ILE A 139 3.92 1.82 1.99
N ARG A 140 5.07 2.03 1.35
CA ARG A 140 6.07 0.96 1.24
C ARG A 140 6.60 0.66 2.63
N PHE A 141 6.39 -0.57 3.07
CA PHE A 141 7.02 -1.12 4.24
C PHE A 141 7.09 -2.63 4.15
N SER A 142 8.25 -3.15 3.72
CA SER A 142 8.45 -4.59 3.57
C SER A 142 9.79 -5.01 4.16
N MET A 143 9.76 -5.41 5.44
CA MET A 143 10.95 -5.85 6.17
C MET A 143 11.60 -7.07 5.53
N PHE A 144 10.81 -8.05 5.07
CA PHE A 144 11.33 -9.31 4.54
C PHE A 144 11.78 -9.22 3.07
N LYS A 145 11.00 -8.56 2.21
CA LYS A 145 11.28 -8.53 0.76
C LYS A 145 12.20 -7.38 0.36
N ARG A 146 12.31 -6.35 1.22
CA ARG A 146 12.97 -5.08 0.91
C ARG A 146 13.90 -4.57 2.02
N HIS A 147 14.00 -5.29 3.13
CA HIS A 147 14.82 -4.87 4.28
C HIS A 147 14.51 -3.45 4.77
N ASP A 148 13.25 -3.02 4.61
CA ASP A 148 12.82 -1.71 5.09
C ASP A 148 12.88 -1.71 6.63
N GLU A 149 13.66 -0.80 7.21
CA GLU A 149 13.79 -0.63 8.67
C GLU A 149 12.60 0.16 9.26
N GLU A 150 11.96 0.98 8.42
CA GLU A 150 10.78 1.78 8.75
C GLU A 150 9.89 2.02 7.52
N PRO A 151 8.61 2.42 7.71
CA PRO A 151 7.73 2.78 6.61
C PRO A 151 8.27 4.00 5.85
N ILE A 152 8.28 3.92 4.52
CA ILE A 152 8.77 4.99 3.65
C ILE A 152 7.64 6.00 3.40
N ILE A 153 7.73 7.15 4.06
CA ILE A 153 6.72 8.21 4.02
C ILE A 153 7.37 9.51 3.54
N SER A 154 6.91 10.03 2.41
CA SER A 154 7.36 11.32 1.86
C SER A 154 6.55 12.50 2.43
N PHE A 155 6.97 13.72 2.09
CA PHE A 155 6.15 14.92 2.38
C PHE A 155 4.81 14.87 1.63
N SER A 156 4.82 14.44 0.37
CA SER A 156 3.60 14.30 -0.45
C SER A 156 2.62 13.29 0.15
N ASP A 157 3.12 12.20 0.72
CA ASP A 157 2.29 11.23 1.45
C ASP A 157 1.57 11.90 2.62
N LYS A 158 2.32 12.64 3.46
CA LYS A 158 1.73 13.34 4.61
C LYS A 158 0.70 14.40 4.17
N ALA A 159 1.00 15.13 3.11
CA ALA A 159 0.09 16.15 2.56
C ALA A 159 -1.19 15.53 2.00
N TRP A 160 -1.14 14.33 1.42
CA TRP A 160 -2.36 13.65 0.99
C TRP A 160 -3.12 13.03 2.18
N LEU A 161 -2.40 12.46 3.15
CA LEU A 161 -3.02 11.83 4.32
C LEU A 161 -3.63 12.83 5.31
N SER A 162 -3.27 14.11 5.24
CA SER A 162 -3.85 15.14 6.12
C SER A 162 -5.36 15.31 5.93
N ASP A 163 -5.87 15.03 4.73
CA ASP A 163 -7.31 15.03 4.43
C ASP A 163 -8.08 13.98 5.25
N PHE A 164 -7.36 12.97 5.77
CA PHE A 164 -7.89 11.88 6.59
C PHE A 164 -7.51 12.00 8.07
N SER A 165 -6.84 13.08 8.48
CA SER A 165 -6.30 13.25 9.85
C SER A 165 -7.34 13.11 10.97
N SER A 166 -8.60 13.47 10.74
CA SER A 166 -9.70 13.33 11.71
C SER A 166 -10.57 12.08 11.50
N LYS A 167 -10.23 11.27 10.50
CA LYS A 167 -11.04 10.15 10.00
C LYS A 167 -10.70 8.85 10.70
N ARG A 168 -11.59 7.86 10.58
CA ARG A 168 -11.36 6.49 11.07
C ARG A 168 -10.50 5.72 10.08
N VAL A 169 -9.24 5.46 10.43
CA VAL A 169 -8.26 4.84 9.52
C VAL A 169 -7.93 3.42 9.97
N ILE A 170 -7.94 2.48 9.03
CA ILE A 170 -7.42 1.13 9.23
C ILE A 170 -5.98 1.04 8.75
N LEU A 171 -5.09 0.64 9.66
CA LEU A 171 -3.69 0.32 9.38
C LEU A 171 -3.59 -1.17 9.13
N TYR A 172 -3.19 -1.53 7.91
CA TYR A 172 -3.41 -2.87 7.37
C TYR A 172 -2.14 -3.57 6.91
N ASP A 173 -2.02 -4.86 7.22
CA ASP A 173 -1.00 -5.79 6.74
C ASP A 173 -1.66 -7.13 6.38
N GLU A 174 -1.16 -7.89 5.41
CA GLU A 174 -1.84 -9.13 5.01
C GLU A 174 -1.61 -10.29 5.98
N ASP A 175 -0.40 -10.37 6.55
CA ASP A 175 0.04 -11.52 7.33
C ASP A 175 0.78 -11.07 8.58
N VAL A 176 0.23 -11.44 9.74
CA VAL A 176 0.76 -11.09 11.05
C VAL A 176 1.29 -12.36 11.72
N ALA A 177 2.50 -12.75 11.32
CA ALA A 177 3.24 -13.85 11.93
C ALA A 177 3.90 -13.41 13.25
N GLY A 178 5.04 -12.70 13.16
CA GLY A 178 5.76 -12.20 14.35
C GLY A 178 5.26 -10.85 14.87
N GLY A 179 4.34 -10.17 14.17
CA GLY A 179 3.76 -8.90 14.59
C GLY A 179 4.60 -7.65 14.32
N ARG A 180 5.90 -7.79 14.09
CA ARG A 180 6.83 -6.65 14.03
C ARG A 180 6.49 -5.62 12.95
N THR A 181 6.11 -6.06 11.75
CA THR A 181 5.74 -5.14 10.65
C THR A 181 4.56 -4.28 11.06
N LEU A 182 3.41 -4.88 11.37
CA LEU A 182 2.21 -4.12 11.73
C LEU A 182 2.40 -3.27 13.00
N GLU A 183 3.18 -3.72 13.98
CA GLU A 183 3.53 -2.93 15.16
C GLU A 183 4.31 -1.65 14.78
N LEU A 184 5.41 -1.80 14.02
CA LEU A 184 6.23 -0.67 13.57
C LEU A 184 5.44 0.27 12.67
N PHE A 185 4.66 -0.30 11.76
CA PHE A 185 3.79 0.44 10.87
C PHE A 185 2.79 1.28 11.68
N SER A 186 2.06 0.63 12.60
CA SER A 186 1.10 1.30 13.47
C SER A 186 1.75 2.41 14.28
N ARG A 187 2.87 2.14 14.95
CA ARG A 187 3.57 3.14 15.77
C ARG A 187 4.04 4.36 14.99
N ARG A 188 4.46 4.17 13.73
CA ARG A 188 4.95 5.28 12.88
C ARG A 188 3.82 6.08 12.23
N ILE A 189 2.72 5.41 11.91
CA ILE A 189 1.63 5.99 11.12
C ILE A 189 0.53 6.57 12.01
N SER A 190 0.17 5.92 13.11
CA SER A 190 -0.93 6.35 13.98
C SER A 190 -0.86 7.81 14.43
N PRO A 191 0.30 8.44 14.68
CA PRO A 191 0.36 9.87 15.03
C PRO A 191 -0.13 10.83 13.94
N LEU A 192 -0.33 10.37 12.69
CA LEU A 192 -0.87 11.18 11.60
C LEU A 192 -2.41 11.32 11.67
N PHE A 193 -3.07 10.54 12.51
CA PHE A 193 -4.52 10.44 12.57
C PHE A 193 -5.04 10.52 14.01
N GLY A 194 -6.23 11.08 14.20
CA GLY A 194 -6.92 11.10 15.49
C GLY A 194 -7.54 9.76 15.87
N GLN A 195 -7.82 8.89 14.88
CA GLN A 195 -8.45 7.59 15.11
C GLN A 195 -7.85 6.52 14.18
N THR A 196 -7.15 5.56 14.77
CA THR A 196 -6.61 4.40 14.04
C THR A 196 -6.97 3.09 14.70
N LYS A 197 -7.22 2.08 13.87
CA LYS A 197 -7.31 0.68 14.27
C LYS A 197 -6.43 -0.16 13.36
N THR A 198 -5.97 -1.30 13.85
CA THR A 198 -5.14 -2.24 13.10
C THR A 198 -5.96 -3.41 12.58
N ALA A 199 -5.69 -3.87 11.37
CA ALA A 199 -6.35 -5.03 10.81
C ALA A 199 -5.37 -5.90 10.01
N CYS A 200 -5.68 -7.20 9.92
CA CYS A 200 -4.96 -8.10 9.04
C CYS A 200 -5.84 -9.19 8.45
N SER A 201 -5.42 -9.76 7.32
CA SER A 201 -6.09 -10.94 6.79
C SER A 201 -5.86 -12.15 7.69
N ILE A 202 -4.59 -12.51 7.86
CA ILE A 202 -4.17 -13.71 8.59
C ILE A 202 -3.35 -13.25 9.78
N ARG A 203 -3.71 -13.74 10.97
CA ARG A 203 -2.88 -13.65 12.17
C ARG A 203 -2.43 -15.04 12.57
N HIS A 204 -1.14 -15.24 12.78
CA HIS A 204 -0.65 -16.49 13.35
C HIS A 204 -0.94 -16.54 14.86
N ALA A 205 -1.30 -17.71 15.39
CA ALA A 205 -1.68 -17.91 16.78
C ALA A 205 -0.55 -17.50 17.75
N GLY A 206 0.69 -17.79 17.37
CA GLY A 206 1.91 -17.41 18.09
C GLY A 206 2.33 -15.95 17.95
N SER A 207 1.56 -15.10 17.26
CA SER A 207 1.90 -13.70 17.11
C SER A 207 1.87 -12.95 18.44
N SER A 208 2.92 -12.16 18.70
CA SER A 208 3.07 -11.33 19.90
C SER A 208 2.09 -10.17 19.96
N ILE A 209 1.46 -9.81 18.83
CA ILE A 209 0.44 -8.78 18.76
C ILE A 209 -0.92 -9.36 18.41
N ARG A 210 -1.96 -8.64 18.80
CA ARG A 210 -3.34 -8.90 18.41
C ARG A 210 -3.89 -7.66 17.72
N PRO A 211 -3.97 -7.65 16.38
CA PRO A 211 -4.63 -6.57 15.65
C PRO A 211 -6.07 -6.43 16.13
N ASP A 212 -6.61 -5.21 16.05
CA ASP A 212 -8.00 -4.95 16.48
C ASP A 212 -9.00 -5.81 15.68
N TYR A 213 -8.71 -6.04 14.40
CA TYR A 213 -9.52 -6.86 13.51
C TYR A 213 -8.66 -7.89 12.77
N THR A 214 -9.17 -9.11 12.63
CA THR A 214 -8.43 -10.22 11.99
C THR A 214 -9.40 -11.07 11.19
N GLY A 215 -9.12 -11.33 9.91
CA GLY A 215 -9.98 -12.17 9.07
C GLY A 215 -9.94 -13.65 9.45
N LEU A 216 -8.75 -14.17 9.78
CA LEU A 216 -8.53 -15.53 10.26
C LEU A 216 -7.37 -15.57 11.25
N THR A 217 -7.54 -16.28 12.36
CA THR A 217 -6.42 -16.70 13.21
C THR A 217 -6.03 -18.13 12.86
N TRP A 218 -4.77 -18.33 12.47
CA TRP A 218 -4.20 -19.64 12.15
C TRP A 218 -3.21 -20.08 13.23
#